data_AF-A0AAD0QAY2-F1
#
_entry.id   AF-A0AAD0QAY2-F1
#
_cell.length_a   1.000
_cell.length_b   1.000
_cell.length_c   1.000
_cell.angle_alpha   90.00
_cell.angle_beta   90.00
_cell.angle_gamma   90.00
#
_symmetry.space_group_name_H-M   'P 1'
#
loop_
_entity.id
_entity.type
_entity.pdbx_description
1 polymer ?
#
loop_
_entity_poly.entity_id
_entity_poly.type
_entity_poly.pdbx_seq_one_letter_code
_entity_poly.pdbx_strand_id
1 'polypeptide(L)'
;MATRFSRTTLVSALIVATALALVALGLTAITNAGATASGAAPAPAAAADPPAAASRVMQGHVMADAKPVPFGDDPDGDGYIPANPPVTGVEPSQEIPPHRYFHEFQANCSVTHTAPDDPIVYPGRAGASHDHTFMGNDTTNASSTTASLSAGGTACLARGDLSAYWMPTLYNGDQEIRPIGPQTIYYKAGVTDYRTVRPFPKGLRFVVGSPTQTPEQFRNHPGMVEGYECGESYHNYAFPAACPTSPDTQLNLRMQAPSCWDGKYLDTPDHQSHMAYPVVMGANQDVCPASHPVALPMIEFKMAWPVNGDMSQVRLASGAGHSFHYDFFNAWDDATLKAMVDHCVVGGLQCNARGYDEANPDRGAVLDENYELP
;
A
#
# COMPACT_ATOMS: atom_id res chain seq x y z
N MET A 1 60.54 -37.40 13.57
CA MET A 1 59.24 -36.88 14.04
C MET A 1 58.90 -35.62 13.28
N ALA A 2 57.86 -35.72 12.44
CA ALA A 2 56.96 -34.68 11.91
C ALA A 2 57.51 -33.30 11.45
N THR A 3 57.55 -33.15 10.11
CA THR A 3 57.04 -32.05 9.24
C THR A 3 57.26 -30.59 9.68
N ARG A 4 58.21 -29.79 9.15
CA ARG A 4 58.48 -29.20 7.80
C ARG A 4 57.45 -28.17 7.26
N PHE A 5 57.98 -26.97 7.10
CA PHE A 5 57.44 -25.71 6.57
C PHE A 5 57.06 -25.70 5.07
N SER A 6 56.10 -24.80 4.78
CA SER A 6 55.92 -23.89 3.62
C SER A 6 55.99 -24.40 2.18
N ARG A 7 54.93 -24.09 1.41
CA ARG A 7 54.98 -23.89 -0.05
C ARG A 7 54.03 -22.78 -0.51
N THR A 8 54.58 -21.59 -0.72
CA THR A 8 54.15 -20.58 -1.68
C THR A 8 54.82 -20.82 -3.04
N THR A 9 54.29 -20.20 -4.11
CA THR A 9 54.70 -20.19 -5.55
C THR A 9 54.24 -21.40 -6.38
N LEU A 10 53.62 -21.33 -7.58
CA LEU A 10 53.51 -20.32 -8.66
C LEU A 10 52.41 -20.75 -9.68
N VAL A 11 51.77 -19.75 -10.33
CA VAL A 11 51.35 -19.73 -11.77
C VAL A 11 50.11 -20.51 -12.23
N SER A 12 49.04 -19.78 -12.59
CA SER A 12 48.59 -19.60 -14.00
C SER A 12 47.31 -18.79 -14.07
N ALA A 13 47.45 -17.54 -14.51
CA ALA A 13 46.37 -16.71 -15.02
C ALA A 13 46.17 -17.03 -16.51
N LEU A 14 44.94 -17.31 -16.94
CA LEU A 14 44.42 -17.02 -18.29
C LEU A 14 42.95 -17.49 -18.34
N ILE A 15 42.02 -16.57 -18.63
CA ILE A 15 40.85 -16.67 -19.52
C ILE A 15 40.03 -15.39 -19.28
N VAL A 16 40.47 -14.32 -19.92
CA VAL A 16 39.63 -13.17 -20.29
C VAL A 16 40.06 -12.79 -21.71
N ALA A 17 39.05 -12.59 -22.57
CA ALA A 17 39.11 -12.06 -23.93
C ALA A 17 39.66 -12.96 -25.04
N THR A 18 38.76 -13.43 -25.92
CA THR A 18 38.84 -13.14 -27.36
C THR A 18 37.46 -13.32 -27.98
N ALA A 19 36.88 -12.19 -28.39
CA ALA A 19 35.73 -12.09 -29.27
C ALA A 19 36.19 -12.05 -30.74
N LEU A 20 35.30 -12.50 -31.63
CA LEU A 20 35.23 -12.25 -33.08
C LEU A 20 36.43 -12.65 -33.97
N ALA A 21 36.22 -13.70 -34.79
CA ALA A 21 36.18 -13.61 -36.26
C ALA A 21 36.18 -15.02 -36.88
N LEU A 22 35.20 -15.33 -37.74
CA LEU A 22 35.38 -15.76 -39.15
C LEU A 22 34.15 -16.51 -39.69
N VAL A 23 33.64 -15.93 -40.76
CA VAL A 23 32.59 -16.39 -41.67
C VAL A 23 33.18 -17.39 -42.68
N ALA A 24 32.31 -18.26 -43.20
CA ALA A 24 32.40 -19.02 -44.45
C ALA A 24 33.12 -20.39 -44.43
N LEU A 25 32.33 -21.47 -44.52
CA LEU A 25 32.27 -22.45 -45.64
C LEU A 25 31.82 -23.82 -45.13
N GLY A 26 30.83 -24.42 -45.77
CA GLY A 26 30.62 -25.87 -45.68
C GLY A 26 29.17 -26.34 -45.68
N LEU A 27 28.54 -26.32 -46.86
CA LEU A 27 27.31 -27.06 -47.18
C LEU A 27 27.46 -28.56 -46.90
N THR A 28 26.40 -29.21 -46.43
CA THR A 28 25.87 -30.43 -47.06
C THR A 28 24.35 -30.49 -46.97
N ALA A 29 23.76 -30.88 -48.11
CA ALA A 29 22.34 -30.93 -48.41
C ALA A 29 21.66 -32.15 -47.78
N ILE A 30 20.37 -32.02 -47.46
CA ILE A 30 19.44 -33.16 -47.43
C ILE A 30 18.17 -32.76 -48.18
N THR A 31 17.74 -33.70 -49.01
CA THR A 31 16.76 -33.66 -50.10
C THR A 31 15.31 -33.57 -49.64
N ASN A 32 14.51 -32.86 -50.44
CA ASN A 32 13.05 -32.92 -50.47
C ASN A 32 12.53 -34.31 -50.92
N ALA A 33 11.52 -34.81 -50.22
CA ALA A 33 10.48 -35.67 -50.79
C ALA A 33 9.15 -35.30 -50.09
N GLY A 34 8.19 -34.81 -50.87
CA GLY A 34 6.93 -34.25 -50.37
C GLY A 34 5.81 -35.27 -50.19
N ALA A 35 4.71 -34.82 -49.57
CA ALA A 35 3.35 -35.21 -49.92
C ALA A 35 2.31 -34.37 -49.15
N THR A 36 1.37 -33.85 -49.95
CA THR A 36 -0.07 -33.65 -49.65
C THR A 36 -0.50 -32.57 -48.65
N ALA A 37 -1.02 -31.48 -49.23
CA ALA A 37 -2.01 -30.60 -48.63
C ALA A 37 -3.33 -31.34 -48.39
N SER A 38 -3.91 -31.18 -47.21
CA SER A 38 -5.34 -31.39 -46.98
C SER A 38 -5.84 -30.44 -45.89
N GLY A 39 -6.92 -29.74 -46.20
CA GLY A 39 -7.93 -29.13 -45.32
C GLY A 39 -7.47 -28.43 -44.03
N ALA A 40 -7.48 -27.10 -44.05
CA ALA A 40 -7.58 -26.30 -42.83
C ALA A 40 -8.93 -26.60 -42.13
N ALA A 41 -8.86 -27.18 -40.93
CA ALA A 41 -9.99 -27.24 -40.00
C ALA A 41 -9.95 -25.99 -39.10
N PRO A 42 -11.09 -25.34 -38.81
CA PRO A 42 -11.13 -24.14 -37.98
C PRO A 42 -10.75 -24.46 -36.54
N ALA A 43 -10.03 -23.52 -35.91
CA ALA A 43 -9.64 -23.58 -34.51
C ALA A 43 -10.88 -23.76 -33.60
N PRO A 44 -10.78 -24.53 -32.50
CA PRO A 44 -11.88 -24.65 -31.56
C PRO A 44 -12.12 -23.28 -30.93
N ALA A 45 -13.38 -22.85 -30.95
CA ALA A 45 -13.85 -21.67 -30.26
C ALA A 45 -13.44 -21.74 -28.78
N ALA A 46 -12.89 -20.66 -28.27
CA ALA A 46 -12.65 -20.46 -26.85
C ALA A 46 -13.96 -20.73 -26.11
N ALA A 47 -13.94 -21.71 -25.21
CA ALA A 47 -15.02 -21.92 -24.26
C ALA A 47 -15.13 -20.64 -23.42
N ALA A 48 -16.29 -19.98 -23.49
CA ALA A 48 -16.61 -18.88 -22.61
C ALA A 48 -16.54 -19.39 -21.16
N ASP A 49 -15.82 -18.66 -20.31
CA ASP A 49 -15.79 -18.91 -18.87
C ASP A 49 -17.23 -18.91 -18.32
N PRO A 50 -17.58 -19.86 -17.43
CA PRO A 50 -18.87 -19.81 -16.76
C PRO A 50 -18.92 -18.54 -15.88
N PRO A 51 -20.07 -17.86 -15.78
CA PRO A 51 -20.21 -16.66 -14.97
C PRO A 51 -19.85 -17.00 -13.52
N ALA A 52 -18.95 -16.20 -12.95
CA ALA A 52 -18.60 -16.26 -11.53
C ALA A 52 -19.89 -16.30 -10.71
N ALA A 53 -20.01 -17.32 -9.86
CA ALA A 53 -21.12 -17.45 -8.93
C ALA A 53 -21.12 -16.25 -7.97
N ALA A 54 -21.96 -15.27 -8.26
CA ALA A 54 -22.31 -14.21 -7.31
C ALA A 54 -23.07 -14.84 -6.14
N SER A 55 -22.36 -15.14 -5.05
CA SER A 55 -22.95 -15.61 -3.79
C SER A 55 -23.68 -14.47 -3.07
N ARG A 56 -24.71 -14.87 -2.31
CA ARG A 56 -25.92 -14.13 -1.92
C ARG A 56 -25.75 -12.99 -0.89
N VAL A 57 -24.55 -12.63 -0.47
CA VAL A 57 -24.39 -11.66 0.65
C VAL A 57 -24.46 -10.20 0.24
N MET A 58 -24.44 -9.87 -1.06
CA MET A 58 -24.78 -8.52 -1.56
C MET A 58 -25.58 -8.55 -2.87
N GLN A 59 -26.53 -9.48 -3.03
CA GLN A 59 -27.55 -9.34 -4.06
C GLN A 59 -28.53 -8.22 -3.65
N GLY A 60 -28.18 -6.97 -3.95
CA GLY A 60 -29.08 -5.81 -3.82
C GLY A 60 -28.55 -4.58 -3.10
N HIS A 61 -27.31 -4.57 -2.58
CA HIS A 61 -26.73 -3.34 -2.05
C HIS A 61 -26.13 -2.51 -3.20
N VAL A 62 -26.84 -1.45 -3.58
CA VAL A 62 -26.40 -0.52 -4.61
C VAL A 62 -25.70 0.63 -3.91
N MET A 63 -24.42 0.81 -4.21
CA MET A 63 -23.64 1.97 -3.78
C MET A 63 -24.39 3.25 -4.16
N ALA A 64 -24.41 4.20 -3.23
CA ALA A 64 -24.95 5.51 -3.51
C ALA A 64 -24.16 6.26 -4.59
N ASP A 65 -24.78 7.26 -5.23
CA ASP A 65 -24.03 8.29 -5.97
C ASP A 65 -23.09 9.02 -5.00
N ALA A 66 -21.78 8.96 -5.25
CA ALA A 66 -20.72 9.64 -4.51
C ALA A 66 -20.61 11.11 -4.95
N LYS A 67 -21.65 11.90 -4.68
CA LYS A 67 -21.66 13.35 -4.93
C LYS A 67 -21.33 14.08 -3.64
N PRO A 68 -20.49 15.13 -3.68
CA PRO A 68 -20.27 16.00 -2.54
C PRO A 68 -21.59 16.53 -1.98
N VAL A 69 -21.69 16.57 -0.66
CA VAL A 69 -22.83 17.09 0.10
C VAL A 69 -22.31 17.92 1.28
N PRO A 70 -23.01 18.99 1.69
CA PRO A 70 -22.60 19.75 2.86
C PRO A 70 -22.63 18.86 4.11
N PHE A 71 -21.46 18.62 4.72
CA PHE A 71 -21.31 17.81 5.92
C PHE A 71 -19.97 18.05 6.62
N GLY A 72 -20.01 18.19 7.95
CA GLY A 72 -18.81 18.11 8.79
C GLY A 72 -17.74 19.13 8.42
N ASP A 73 -16.59 18.63 7.97
CA ASP A 73 -15.43 19.44 7.60
C ASP A 73 -15.59 20.14 6.23
N ASP A 74 -16.60 19.76 5.44
CA ASP A 74 -17.02 20.40 4.18
C ASP A 74 -18.42 21.03 4.36
N PRO A 75 -18.54 22.23 4.96
CA PRO A 75 -19.83 22.81 5.28
C PRO A 75 -20.58 23.41 4.07
N ASP A 76 -19.94 23.61 2.92
CA ASP A 76 -20.58 24.14 1.71
C ASP A 76 -20.90 23.05 0.67
N GLY A 77 -20.31 21.86 0.82
CA GLY A 77 -20.61 20.67 0.06
C GLY A 77 -20.06 20.68 -1.35
N ASP A 78 -19.02 21.46 -1.62
CA ASP A 78 -18.37 21.51 -2.93
C ASP A 78 -17.33 20.39 -3.12
N GLY A 79 -17.01 19.65 -2.06
CA GLY A 79 -16.06 18.53 -2.02
C GLY A 79 -14.61 18.96 -1.81
N TYR A 80 -14.32 20.24 -1.66
CA TYR A 80 -13.00 20.75 -1.32
C TYR A 80 -12.90 21.07 0.17
N ILE A 81 -11.91 20.49 0.83
CA ILE A 81 -11.62 20.84 2.23
C ILE A 81 -10.29 21.57 2.26
N PRO A 82 -10.26 22.91 2.41
CA PRO A 82 -9.01 23.66 2.40
C PRO A 82 -8.20 23.43 3.69
N ALA A 83 -6.89 23.29 3.55
CA ALA A 83 -5.97 23.31 4.68
C ALA A 83 -5.87 24.73 5.25
N ASN A 84 -5.80 24.83 6.58
CA ASN A 84 -5.72 26.10 7.29
C ASN A 84 -4.67 26.05 8.41
N PRO A 85 -3.51 26.72 8.27
CA PRO A 85 -3.08 27.45 7.07
C PRO A 85 -2.66 26.50 5.93
N PRO A 86 -2.74 26.92 4.66
CA PRO A 86 -2.12 26.19 3.56
C PRO A 86 -0.59 26.25 3.66
N VAL A 87 0.07 25.25 3.10
CA VAL A 87 1.52 25.18 2.94
C VAL A 87 1.90 25.67 1.54
N THR A 88 2.48 26.86 1.46
CA THR A 88 2.84 27.51 0.19
C THR A 88 4.34 27.77 0.07
N GLY A 89 4.84 27.94 -1.16
CA GLY A 89 6.23 28.32 -1.42
C GLY A 89 7.25 27.21 -1.15
N VAL A 90 6.81 25.95 -1.16
CA VAL A 90 7.69 24.79 -1.06
C VAL A 90 8.19 24.45 -2.45
N GLU A 91 9.51 24.32 -2.59
CA GLU A 91 10.16 23.76 -3.77
C GLU A 91 10.57 22.32 -3.46
N PRO A 92 10.22 21.31 -4.29
CA PRO A 92 10.63 19.94 -4.07
C PRO A 92 12.16 19.80 -4.02
N SER A 93 12.68 19.16 -2.96
CA SER A 93 14.11 18.89 -2.87
C SER A 93 14.52 17.85 -3.92
N GLN A 94 15.61 18.16 -4.63
CA GLN A 94 16.29 17.23 -5.52
C GLN A 94 17.61 16.72 -4.91
N GLU A 95 17.88 17.04 -3.64
CA GLU A 95 19.08 16.55 -2.98
C GLU A 95 19.03 15.04 -2.78
N ILE A 96 20.20 14.39 -2.86
CA ILE A 96 20.37 13.00 -2.49
C ILE A 96 21.09 13.00 -1.13
N PRO A 97 20.39 12.76 -0.01
CA PRO A 97 21.01 12.74 1.30
C PRO A 97 21.92 11.51 1.47
N PRO A 98 22.75 11.47 2.53
CA PRO A 98 23.46 10.26 2.91
C PRO A 98 22.52 9.06 3.03
N HIS A 99 22.92 7.94 2.44
CA HIS A 99 22.12 6.74 2.37
C HIS A 99 21.75 6.22 3.77
N ARG A 100 20.46 5.96 3.96
CA ARG A 100 19.90 5.27 5.13
C ARG A 100 18.94 4.21 4.62
N TYR A 101 19.15 2.98 5.07
CA TYR A 101 18.34 1.84 4.62
C TYR A 101 16.87 1.98 4.99
N PHE A 102 16.59 2.59 6.14
CA PHE A 102 15.25 2.78 6.66
C PHE A 102 15.03 4.24 7.05
N HIS A 103 13.79 4.66 6.95
CA HIS A 103 13.28 5.99 7.24
C HIS A 103 11.77 5.84 7.44
N GLU A 104 11.41 5.07 8.46
CA GLU A 104 10.06 4.58 8.68
C GLU A 104 9.70 4.38 10.15
N PHE A 105 8.40 4.40 10.45
CA PHE A 105 7.84 3.84 11.67
C PHE A 105 6.55 3.05 11.38
N GLN A 106 6.14 2.21 12.33
CA GLN A 106 4.94 1.39 12.24
C GLN A 106 3.87 1.90 13.20
N ALA A 107 2.64 2.18 12.77
CA ALA A 107 1.57 2.59 13.69
C ALA A 107 1.02 1.40 14.50
N ASN A 108 0.95 0.21 13.87
CA ASN A 108 0.41 -1.03 14.41
C ASN A 108 -0.99 -0.87 15.04
N CYS A 109 -2.02 -1.04 14.23
CA CYS A 109 -3.42 -0.79 14.62
C CYS A 109 -4.28 -2.04 14.49
N SER A 110 -5.10 -2.31 15.50
CA SER A 110 -6.03 -3.45 15.47
C SER A 110 -7.35 -3.08 14.81
N VAL A 111 -8.05 -4.09 14.29
CA VAL A 111 -9.42 -3.94 13.80
C VAL A 111 -10.36 -3.58 14.96
N THR A 112 -11.21 -2.59 14.74
CA THR A 112 -12.23 -2.16 15.71
C THR A 112 -13.59 -2.77 15.36
N HIS A 113 -14.03 -2.59 14.12
CA HIS A 113 -15.33 -3.07 13.65
C HIS A 113 -15.40 -3.17 12.12
N THR A 114 -16.54 -3.64 11.62
CA THR A 114 -16.92 -3.55 10.21
C THR A 114 -18.22 -2.76 10.08
N ALA A 115 -18.38 -2.00 9.00
CA ALA A 115 -19.63 -1.32 8.67
C ALA A 115 -19.70 -0.97 7.17
N PRO A 116 -20.90 -0.91 6.57
CA PRO A 116 -21.14 -0.39 5.21
C PRO A 116 -21.09 1.15 5.15
N ASP A 117 -20.10 1.74 5.82
CA ASP A 117 -19.94 3.18 5.98
C ASP A 117 -18.67 3.66 5.28
N ASP A 118 -18.66 4.91 4.82
CA ASP A 118 -17.46 5.57 4.31
C ASP A 118 -17.57 7.08 4.57
N PRO A 119 -16.88 7.63 5.57
CA PRO A 119 -16.97 9.06 5.90
C PRO A 119 -16.26 9.97 4.89
N ILE A 120 -15.45 9.44 3.97
CA ILE A 120 -14.80 10.23 2.90
C ILE A 120 -15.73 10.30 1.70
N VAL A 121 -16.14 9.14 1.18
CA VAL A 121 -16.90 9.03 -0.08
C VAL A 121 -18.39 9.29 0.13
N TYR A 122 -18.93 8.95 1.29
CA TYR A 122 -20.35 9.09 1.64
C TYR A 122 -20.56 9.78 3.00
N PRO A 123 -20.04 11.01 3.18
CA PRO A 123 -20.08 11.71 4.46
C PRO A 123 -21.52 11.89 4.96
N GLY A 124 -21.76 11.50 6.21
CA GLY A 124 -23.06 11.57 6.89
C GLY A 124 -24.09 10.52 6.44
N ARG A 125 -23.73 9.57 5.57
CA ARG A 125 -24.66 8.61 4.95
C ARG A 125 -24.36 7.18 5.39
N ALA A 126 -24.84 6.80 6.57
CA ALA A 126 -24.69 5.46 7.09
C ALA A 126 -25.30 4.40 6.14
N GLY A 127 -24.57 3.30 5.91
CA GLY A 127 -24.99 2.21 5.03
C GLY A 127 -25.01 2.56 3.54
N ALA A 128 -24.29 3.59 3.11
CA ALA A 128 -24.23 4.00 1.70
C ALA A 128 -23.08 3.33 0.91
N SER A 129 -22.15 2.68 1.62
CA SER A 129 -20.96 2.04 1.04
C SER A 129 -21.04 0.51 1.07
N HIS A 130 -20.11 -0.17 0.40
CA HIS A 130 -19.85 -1.58 0.68
C HIS A 130 -19.22 -1.70 2.07
N ASP A 131 -19.22 -2.91 2.60
CA ASP A 131 -18.70 -3.16 3.94
C ASP A 131 -17.18 -2.93 4.01
N HIS A 132 -16.77 -2.13 4.99
CA HIS A 132 -15.38 -1.82 5.27
C HIS A 132 -14.94 -2.40 6.61
N THR A 133 -13.69 -2.83 6.69
CA THR A 133 -13.01 -3.19 7.94
C THR A 133 -12.25 -1.99 8.45
N PHE A 134 -12.65 -1.46 9.61
CA PHE A 134 -12.07 -0.28 10.23
C PHE A 134 -11.02 -0.65 11.28
N MET A 135 -9.93 0.13 11.32
CA MET A 135 -8.79 -0.02 12.23
C MET A 135 -8.37 1.35 12.77
N GLY A 136 -7.65 1.34 13.89
CA GLY A 136 -7.17 2.56 14.55
C GLY A 136 -8.28 3.21 15.36
N ASN A 137 -8.81 4.34 14.92
CA ASN A 137 -9.87 5.04 15.63
C ASN A 137 -11.11 4.15 15.87
N ASP A 138 -11.53 4.05 17.13
CA ASP A 138 -12.61 3.17 17.57
C ASP A 138 -14.01 3.78 17.48
N THR A 139 -14.11 5.03 17.03
CA THR A 139 -15.37 5.77 16.83
C THR A 139 -15.72 6.01 15.36
N THR A 140 -14.89 5.55 14.42
CA THR A 140 -15.10 5.75 12.98
C THR A 140 -16.48 5.25 12.54
N ASN A 141 -17.22 6.06 11.79
CA ASN A 141 -18.49 5.71 11.15
C ASN A 141 -18.80 6.73 10.03
N ALA A 142 -19.93 6.60 9.33
CA ALA A 142 -20.28 7.51 8.24
C ALA A 142 -20.35 8.99 8.65
N SER A 143 -20.57 9.32 9.92
CA SER A 143 -20.64 10.70 10.42
C SER A 143 -19.30 11.24 10.93
N SER A 144 -18.19 10.52 10.74
CA SER A 144 -16.89 10.95 11.23
C SER A 144 -16.41 12.23 10.56
N THR A 145 -15.98 13.17 11.40
CA THR A 145 -15.27 14.41 11.07
C THR A 145 -13.91 14.44 11.76
N THR A 146 -13.03 15.36 11.37
CA THR A 146 -11.73 15.57 12.04
C THR A 146 -11.91 15.77 13.55
N ALA A 147 -12.90 16.58 13.94
CA ALA A 147 -13.19 16.85 15.34
C ALA A 147 -13.69 15.60 16.09
N SER A 148 -14.56 14.80 15.48
CA SER A 148 -15.08 13.58 16.11
C SER A 148 -13.98 12.52 16.32
N LEU A 149 -13.12 12.31 15.32
CA LEU A 149 -12.02 11.35 15.40
C LEU A 149 -11.00 11.79 16.46
N SER A 150 -10.69 13.09 16.51
CA SER A 150 -9.80 13.66 17.53
C SER A 150 -10.32 13.55 18.96
N ALA A 151 -11.63 13.36 19.14
CA ALA A 151 -12.26 13.15 20.44
C ALA A 151 -12.50 11.66 20.76
N GLY A 152 -12.22 10.76 19.81
CA GLY A 152 -12.40 9.31 19.93
C GLY A 152 -11.25 8.61 20.66
N GLY A 153 -11.34 7.28 20.75
CA GLY A 153 -10.26 6.41 21.21
C GLY A 153 -9.49 5.81 20.03
N THR A 154 -8.55 4.91 20.36
CA THR A 154 -7.73 4.21 19.36
C THR A 154 -7.39 2.79 19.76
N ALA A 155 -7.36 1.93 18.75
CA ALA A 155 -6.83 0.57 18.79
C ALA A 155 -5.41 0.46 18.17
N CYS A 156 -4.76 1.60 17.90
CA CYS A 156 -3.32 1.66 17.60
C CYS A 156 -2.48 1.56 18.88
N LEU A 157 -1.24 1.10 18.74
CA LEU A 157 -0.30 1.04 19.86
C LEU A 157 0.06 2.44 20.37
N ALA A 158 0.40 3.37 19.46
CA ALA A 158 0.64 4.76 19.80
C ALA A 158 -0.68 5.44 20.22
N ARG A 159 -0.77 5.92 21.46
CA ARG A 159 -2.01 6.53 21.99
C ARG A 159 -2.39 7.83 21.30
N GLY A 160 -1.40 8.53 20.76
CA GLY A 160 -1.61 9.72 19.94
C GLY A 160 -2.13 9.42 18.52
N ASP A 161 -2.17 8.18 18.05
CA ASP A 161 -2.76 7.88 16.74
C ASP A 161 -4.28 7.71 16.85
N LEU A 162 -5.02 8.79 16.69
CA LEU A 162 -6.48 8.77 16.62
C LEU A 162 -6.99 8.69 15.18
N SER A 163 -6.15 8.34 14.21
CA SER A 163 -6.53 8.29 12.80
C SER A 163 -7.40 7.07 12.48
N ALA A 164 -8.21 7.21 11.44
CA ALA A 164 -9.01 6.13 10.92
C ALA A 164 -8.35 5.53 9.67
N TYR A 165 -8.36 4.21 9.60
CA TYR A 165 -7.82 3.41 8.50
C TYR A 165 -8.84 2.35 8.13
N TRP A 166 -9.22 2.24 6.87
CA TRP A 166 -10.14 1.19 6.46
C TRP A 166 -9.89 0.70 5.05
N MET A 167 -10.44 -0.47 4.76
CA MET A 167 -10.36 -1.17 3.48
C MET A 167 -11.58 -2.08 3.32
N PRO A 168 -11.93 -2.52 2.11
CA PRO A 168 -13.05 -3.45 1.91
C PRO A 168 -12.90 -4.71 2.75
N THR A 169 -13.97 -5.10 3.44
CA THR A 169 -13.96 -6.31 4.26
C THR A 169 -13.77 -7.55 3.38
N LEU A 170 -12.89 -8.45 3.81
CA LEU A 170 -12.67 -9.72 3.13
C LEU A 170 -13.74 -10.74 3.58
N TYR A 171 -14.24 -11.52 2.63
CA TYR A 171 -15.16 -12.62 2.87
C TYR A 171 -14.62 -13.91 2.25
N ASN A 172 -14.90 -15.04 2.89
CA ASN A 172 -14.83 -16.36 2.27
C ASN A 172 -16.26 -16.92 2.18
N GLY A 173 -16.86 -16.83 1.00
CA GLY A 173 -18.29 -17.05 0.81
C GLY A 173 -19.10 -15.97 1.53
N ASP A 174 -19.83 -16.40 2.57
CA ASP A 174 -20.66 -15.53 3.41
C ASP A 174 -19.99 -15.22 4.76
N GLN A 175 -18.85 -15.87 5.06
CA GLN A 175 -18.11 -15.65 6.28
C GLN A 175 -17.21 -14.43 6.13
N GLU A 176 -17.39 -13.46 7.02
CA GLU A 176 -16.50 -12.32 7.19
C GLU A 176 -15.15 -12.76 7.77
N ILE A 177 -14.05 -12.27 7.17
CA ILE A 177 -12.67 -12.58 7.59
C ILE A 177 -11.97 -11.27 7.94
N ARG A 178 -11.67 -11.10 9.23
CA ARG A 178 -10.92 -9.94 9.73
C ARG A 178 -9.44 -10.29 9.93
N PRO A 179 -8.53 -9.33 9.71
CA PRO A 179 -7.19 -9.41 10.26
C PRO A 179 -7.22 -9.60 11.79
N ILE A 180 -6.25 -10.35 12.32
CA ILE A 180 -6.15 -10.65 13.76
C ILE A 180 -4.99 -9.88 14.38
N GLY A 181 -5.26 -9.20 15.49
CA GLY A 181 -4.27 -8.40 16.21
C GLY A 181 -3.86 -7.12 15.47
N PRO A 182 -2.82 -6.43 15.95
CA PRO A 182 -2.32 -5.22 15.31
C PRO A 182 -1.80 -5.51 13.90
N GLN A 183 -2.35 -4.79 12.92
CA GLN A 183 -1.87 -4.80 11.54
C GLN A 183 -0.83 -3.71 11.34
N THR A 184 0.19 -4.00 10.53
CA THR A 184 1.26 -3.04 10.28
C THR A 184 0.83 -2.03 9.23
N ILE A 185 0.73 -0.78 9.67
CA ILE A 185 0.57 0.40 8.82
C ILE A 185 1.88 1.16 8.91
N TYR A 186 2.65 1.18 7.83
CA TYR A 186 3.92 1.88 7.80
C TYR A 186 3.72 3.35 7.42
N TYR A 187 4.53 4.19 8.04
CA TYR A 187 4.78 5.56 7.64
C TYR A 187 6.23 5.63 7.16
N LYS A 188 6.45 5.72 5.85
CA LYS A 188 7.80 5.71 5.24
C LYS A 188 8.07 7.03 4.52
N ALA A 189 9.32 7.36 4.24
CA ALA A 189 9.59 8.35 3.19
C ALA A 189 9.30 7.73 1.81
N GLY A 190 8.53 8.43 0.97
CA GLY A 190 8.37 8.07 -0.45
C GLY A 190 9.33 8.83 -1.38
N VAL A 191 9.97 9.89 -0.88
CA VAL A 191 10.95 10.69 -1.63
C VAL A 191 12.37 10.37 -1.19
N THR A 192 13.34 10.57 -2.09
CA THR A 192 14.76 10.32 -1.81
C THR A 192 15.30 11.21 -0.68
N ASP A 193 14.92 12.49 -0.66
CA ASP A 193 15.30 13.38 0.44
C ASP A 193 14.34 13.24 1.63
N TYR A 194 14.45 12.13 2.35
CA TYR A 194 13.65 11.81 3.54
C TYR A 194 13.65 12.90 4.61
N ARG A 195 14.65 13.79 4.62
CA ARG A 195 14.77 14.91 5.58
C ARG A 195 13.73 16.01 5.33
N THR A 196 13.06 16.00 4.17
CA THR A 196 12.04 16.99 3.80
C THR A 196 10.62 16.58 4.16
N VAL A 197 10.43 15.32 4.57
CA VAL A 197 9.12 14.79 4.94
C VAL A 197 8.58 15.54 6.15
N ARG A 198 7.31 15.96 6.06
CA ARG A 198 6.58 16.68 7.12
C ARG A 198 5.47 15.81 7.69
N PRO A 199 5.04 15.99 8.95
CA PRO A 199 3.85 15.32 9.45
C PRO A 199 2.61 15.69 8.62
N PHE A 200 1.68 14.74 8.49
CA PHE A 200 0.40 15.00 7.84
C PHE A 200 -0.33 16.16 8.55
N PRO A 201 -0.95 17.09 7.80
CA PRO A 201 -1.83 18.07 8.41
C PRO A 201 -3.07 17.35 8.97
N LYS A 202 -3.51 17.77 10.16
CA LYS A 202 -4.71 17.25 10.81
C LYS A 202 -5.90 17.30 9.85
N GLY A 203 -6.62 16.20 9.73
CA GLY A 203 -7.80 16.10 8.89
C GLY A 203 -7.54 15.78 7.41
N LEU A 204 -6.28 15.69 6.95
CA LEU A 204 -5.97 15.15 5.61
C LEU A 204 -6.62 13.78 5.44
N ARG A 205 -7.28 13.56 4.32
CA ARG A 205 -7.88 12.27 3.99
C ARG A 205 -7.81 11.98 2.50
N PHE A 206 -7.66 10.72 2.15
CA PHE A 206 -7.61 10.31 0.75
C PHE A 206 -7.95 8.83 0.60
N VAL A 207 -8.29 8.46 -0.64
CA VAL A 207 -8.54 7.07 -1.07
C VAL A 207 -7.38 6.60 -1.95
N VAL A 208 -6.94 5.37 -1.75
CA VAL A 208 -5.87 4.74 -2.54
C VAL A 208 -6.45 3.59 -3.35
N GLY A 209 -6.29 3.62 -4.67
CA GLY A 209 -6.93 2.66 -5.58
C GLY A 209 -8.38 3.00 -5.88
N SER A 210 -9.16 2.01 -6.32
CA SER A 210 -10.59 2.20 -6.58
C SER A 210 -11.35 0.87 -6.56
N PRO A 211 -12.60 0.83 -6.06
CA PRO A 211 -13.46 -0.35 -6.14
C PRO A 211 -13.82 -0.74 -7.58
N THR A 212 -13.69 0.19 -8.54
CA THR A 212 -14.07 -0.03 -9.96
C THR A 212 -12.88 -0.20 -10.89
N GLN A 213 -11.65 -0.25 -10.36
CA GLN A 213 -10.46 -0.43 -11.17
C GLN A 213 -10.45 -1.80 -11.86
N THR A 214 -9.91 -1.86 -13.08
CA THR A 214 -9.74 -3.12 -13.79
C THR A 214 -8.58 -3.94 -13.21
N PRO A 215 -8.50 -5.25 -13.52
CA PRO A 215 -7.32 -6.06 -13.16
C PRO A 215 -5.99 -5.47 -13.66
N GLU A 216 -5.99 -4.81 -14.81
CA GLU A 216 -4.80 -4.17 -15.38
C GLU A 216 -4.43 -2.90 -14.60
N GLN A 217 -5.41 -2.07 -14.24
CA GLN A 217 -5.18 -0.89 -13.41
C GLN A 217 -4.64 -1.27 -12.03
N PHE A 218 -5.21 -2.29 -11.40
CA PHE A 218 -4.73 -2.79 -10.11
C PHE A 218 -3.29 -3.32 -10.19
N ARG A 219 -2.97 -4.12 -11.21
CA ARG A 219 -1.62 -4.64 -11.43
C ARG A 219 -0.58 -3.55 -11.63
N ASN A 220 -0.95 -2.52 -12.39
CA ASN A 220 -0.05 -1.43 -12.78
C ASN A 220 -0.16 -0.21 -11.87
N HIS A 221 -0.86 -0.33 -10.73
CA HIS A 221 -1.04 0.78 -9.81
C HIS A 221 0.32 1.23 -9.25
N PRO A 222 0.66 2.53 -9.21
CA PRO A 222 1.98 3.00 -8.78
C PRO A 222 2.36 2.58 -7.35
N GLY A 223 1.36 2.47 -6.48
CA GLY A 223 1.55 1.99 -5.11
C GLY A 223 1.54 0.47 -4.91
N MET A 224 1.43 -0.33 -5.98
CA MET A 224 1.40 -1.79 -5.85
C MET A 224 2.81 -2.33 -5.58
N VAL A 225 2.97 -3.13 -4.53
CA VAL A 225 4.28 -3.70 -4.16
C VAL A 225 4.48 -5.07 -4.80
N GLU A 226 3.70 -6.08 -4.39
CA GLU A 226 3.89 -7.49 -4.81
C GLU A 226 2.56 -8.24 -5.04
N GLY A 227 1.43 -7.53 -5.08
CA GLY A 227 0.10 -8.14 -5.19
C GLY A 227 -0.30 -8.94 -3.94
N TYR A 228 -1.15 -9.93 -4.15
CA TYR A 228 -1.58 -10.88 -3.13
C TYR A 228 -0.54 -11.98 -2.91
N GLU A 229 -0.30 -12.29 -1.64
CA GLU A 229 0.70 -13.26 -1.21
C GLU A 229 0.09 -14.28 -0.24
N CYS A 230 0.39 -15.57 -0.39
CA CYS A 230 0.09 -16.58 0.63
C CYS A 230 1.09 -17.73 0.60
N GLY A 231 1.85 -17.89 1.70
CA GLY A 231 3.02 -18.75 1.73
C GLY A 231 4.06 -18.32 0.69
N GLU A 232 4.52 -19.26 -0.13
CA GLU A 232 5.49 -18.99 -1.22
C GLU A 232 4.83 -18.52 -2.53
N SER A 233 3.53 -18.24 -2.53
CA SER A 233 2.84 -17.65 -3.69
C SER A 233 2.81 -16.13 -3.55
N TYR A 234 3.38 -15.41 -4.51
CA TYR A 234 3.50 -13.95 -4.52
C TYR A 234 3.38 -13.42 -5.97
N HIS A 235 3.26 -12.10 -6.18
CA HIS A 235 2.93 -11.48 -7.48
C HIS A 235 1.56 -11.91 -8.06
N ASN A 236 0.57 -12.17 -7.20
CA ASN A 236 -0.78 -12.50 -7.65
C ASN A 236 -1.65 -11.23 -7.71
N TYR A 237 -2.17 -10.89 -8.89
CA TYR A 237 -3.03 -9.70 -9.07
C TYR A 237 -4.53 -10.04 -9.13
N ALA A 238 -4.83 -11.26 -8.74
CA ALA A 238 -6.14 -11.77 -8.34
C ALA A 238 -5.91 -12.65 -7.10
N PHE A 239 -6.96 -13.00 -6.37
CA PHE A 239 -6.80 -13.97 -5.29
C PHE A 239 -6.25 -15.29 -5.87
N PRO A 240 -5.19 -15.87 -5.27
CA PRO A 240 -4.72 -17.19 -5.64
C PRO A 240 -5.87 -18.20 -5.52
N ALA A 241 -5.95 -19.18 -6.41
CA ALA A 241 -7.04 -20.18 -6.35
C ALA A 241 -6.97 -21.07 -5.09
N ALA A 242 -5.76 -21.25 -4.55
CA ALA A 242 -5.53 -21.96 -3.31
C ALA A 242 -4.30 -21.39 -2.58
N CYS A 243 -4.29 -21.53 -1.26
CA CYS A 243 -3.17 -21.19 -0.40
C CYS A 243 -2.78 -22.41 0.47
N PRO A 244 -1.51 -22.53 0.91
CA PRO A 244 -1.10 -23.59 1.84
C PRO A 244 -2.00 -23.64 3.09
N THR A 245 -2.39 -24.83 3.55
CA THR A 245 -3.31 -25.00 4.68
C THR A 245 -2.64 -24.98 6.06
N SER A 246 -1.35 -24.61 6.12
CA SER A 246 -0.65 -24.49 7.40
C SER A 246 -1.35 -23.44 8.27
N PRO A 247 -1.51 -23.66 9.59
CA PRO A 247 -2.18 -22.70 10.48
C PRO A 247 -1.62 -21.28 10.42
N ASP A 248 -0.33 -21.14 10.13
CA ASP A 248 0.35 -19.84 10.07
C ASP A 248 0.24 -19.16 8.69
N THR A 249 -0.39 -19.81 7.70
CA THR A 249 -0.58 -19.23 6.37
C THR A 249 -1.72 -18.21 6.39
N GLN A 250 -1.40 -16.99 5.98
CA GLN A 250 -2.32 -15.89 5.79
C GLN A 250 -2.31 -15.46 4.32
N LEU A 251 -3.41 -14.86 3.88
CA LEU A 251 -3.43 -14.04 2.67
C LEU A 251 -2.93 -12.64 3.04
N ASN A 252 -1.97 -12.12 2.29
CA ASN A 252 -1.37 -10.82 2.55
C ASN A 252 -1.47 -9.93 1.32
N LEU A 253 -1.47 -8.62 1.54
CA LEU A 253 -1.31 -7.61 0.49
C LEU A 253 -0.58 -6.39 1.04
N ARG A 254 0.25 -5.79 0.19
CA ARG A 254 0.92 -4.50 0.42
C ARG A 254 0.56 -3.48 -0.64
N MET A 255 0.09 -2.31 -0.21
CA MET A 255 -0.22 -1.19 -1.11
C MET A 255 0.15 0.15 -0.48
N GLN A 256 0.83 0.99 -1.27
CA GLN A 256 1.41 2.26 -0.86
C GLN A 256 0.57 3.44 -1.36
N ALA A 257 0.42 4.47 -0.52
CA ALA A 257 -0.26 5.71 -0.83
C ALA A 257 0.65 6.66 -1.63
N PRO A 258 0.09 7.65 -2.33
CA PRO A 258 0.85 8.84 -2.71
C PRO A 258 1.45 9.52 -1.46
N SER A 259 2.57 10.22 -1.63
CA SER A 259 3.33 10.87 -0.53
C SER A 259 3.69 12.32 -0.82
N CYS A 260 3.16 12.89 -1.90
CA CYS A 260 3.36 14.28 -2.28
C CYS A 260 2.02 15.01 -2.25
N TRP A 261 1.94 16.11 -1.52
CA TRP A 261 0.71 16.87 -1.28
C TRP A 261 0.78 18.26 -1.93
N ASP A 262 -0.36 18.75 -2.42
CA ASP A 262 -0.48 20.06 -3.07
C ASP A 262 -0.29 21.25 -2.13
N GLY A 263 -0.33 21.01 -0.81
CA GLY A 263 -0.17 22.02 0.23
C GLY A 263 -1.44 22.84 0.48
N LYS A 264 -2.55 22.56 -0.20
CA LYS A 264 -3.74 23.42 -0.23
C LYS A 264 -4.98 22.73 0.29
N TYR A 265 -5.22 21.47 -0.06
CA TYR A 265 -6.48 20.80 0.26
C TYR A 265 -6.26 19.56 1.12
N LEU A 266 -6.98 19.46 2.23
CA LEU A 266 -7.07 18.24 3.04
C LEU A 266 -7.93 17.16 2.38
N ASP A 267 -8.78 17.56 1.43
CA ASP A 267 -9.55 16.66 0.57
C ASP A 267 -9.98 17.39 -0.71
N THR A 268 -10.19 16.63 -1.79
CA THR A 268 -10.72 17.11 -3.08
C THR A 268 -11.93 16.28 -3.48
N PRO A 269 -12.78 16.73 -4.43
CA PRO A 269 -14.02 16.02 -4.75
C PRO A 269 -13.87 14.57 -5.24
N ASP A 270 -12.68 14.20 -5.71
CA ASP A 270 -12.34 12.83 -6.11
C ASP A 270 -11.55 12.05 -5.03
N HIS A 271 -11.28 12.70 -3.90
CA HIS A 271 -10.52 12.22 -2.75
C HIS A 271 -9.08 11.77 -3.07
N GLN A 272 -8.54 12.22 -4.21
CA GLN A 272 -7.24 11.74 -4.73
C GLN A 272 -6.38 12.87 -5.31
N SER A 273 -6.95 13.82 -6.04
CA SER A 273 -6.19 14.81 -6.83
C SER A 273 -5.35 15.81 -6.02
N HIS A 274 -5.54 15.91 -4.70
CA HIS A 274 -4.66 16.70 -3.83
C HIS A 274 -3.38 15.96 -3.43
N MET A 275 -3.26 14.68 -3.78
CA MET A 275 -2.11 13.82 -3.52
C MET A 275 -1.50 13.29 -4.82
N ALA A 276 -0.20 13.07 -4.84
CA ALA A 276 0.52 12.48 -5.96
C ALA A 276 1.62 11.51 -5.52
N TYR A 277 1.91 10.54 -6.38
CA TYR A 277 3.11 9.74 -6.25
C TYR A 277 4.34 10.57 -6.64
N PRO A 278 5.49 10.36 -5.98
CA PRO A 278 6.77 10.90 -6.41
C PRO A 278 7.08 10.52 -7.87
N VAL A 279 7.83 11.37 -8.55
CA VAL A 279 8.32 11.12 -9.91
C VAL A 279 9.80 10.79 -9.89
N VAL A 280 10.20 9.84 -10.74
CA VAL A 280 11.59 9.44 -10.92
C VAL A 280 12.29 10.49 -11.78
N MET A 281 13.22 11.25 -11.20
CA MET A 281 14.02 12.28 -11.89
C MET A 281 15.40 11.77 -12.33
N GLY A 282 15.84 10.64 -11.78
CA GLY A 282 17.15 10.06 -12.03
C GLY A 282 17.31 8.69 -11.38
N ALA A 283 18.52 8.13 -11.42
CA ALA A 283 18.80 6.86 -10.75
C ALA A 283 18.68 7.04 -9.22
N ASN A 284 17.74 6.32 -8.61
CA ASN A 284 17.44 6.37 -7.17
C ASN A 284 17.07 7.79 -6.70
N GLN A 285 16.34 8.54 -7.52
CA GLN A 285 15.94 9.92 -7.24
C GLN A 285 14.45 10.11 -7.47
N ASP A 286 13.68 9.91 -6.41
CA ASP A 286 12.24 10.11 -6.32
C ASP A 286 11.95 11.47 -5.67
N VAL A 287 11.24 12.32 -6.41
CA VAL A 287 11.00 13.72 -6.03
C VAL A 287 9.52 14.03 -6.18
N CYS A 288 8.99 14.85 -5.27
CA CYS A 288 7.63 15.33 -5.44
C CYS A 288 7.49 16.22 -6.68
N PRO A 289 6.42 16.05 -7.49
CA PRO A 289 6.19 16.94 -8.63
C PRO A 289 5.89 18.36 -8.15
N ALA A 290 6.20 19.36 -8.98
CA ALA A 290 5.95 20.77 -8.64
C ALA A 290 4.46 21.10 -8.36
N SER A 291 3.53 20.29 -8.88
CA SER A 291 2.10 20.41 -8.56
C SER A 291 1.76 19.97 -7.12
N HIS A 292 2.60 19.11 -6.52
CA HIS A 292 2.41 18.53 -5.19
C HIS A 292 3.68 18.64 -4.36
N PRO A 293 4.16 19.85 -4.04
CA PRO A 293 5.54 20.03 -3.61
C PRO A 293 5.82 19.60 -2.17
N VAL A 294 4.79 19.29 -1.37
CA VAL A 294 4.94 19.00 0.05
C VAL A 294 5.12 17.49 0.25
N ALA A 295 6.34 17.06 0.62
CA ALA A 295 6.60 15.67 0.97
C ALA A 295 5.97 15.31 2.33
N LEU A 296 5.17 14.24 2.34
CA LEU A 296 4.51 13.65 3.49
C LEU A 296 4.93 12.17 3.62
N PRO A 297 4.62 11.48 4.74
CA PRO A 297 4.86 10.06 4.84
C PRO A 297 4.06 9.32 3.77
N MET A 298 4.67 8.31 3.16
CA MET A 298 3.99 7.28 2.40
C MET A 298 3.38 6.28 3.36
N ILE A 299 2.04 6.22 3.40
CA ILE A 299 1.35 5.13 4.08
C ILE A 299 1.53 3.85 3.27
N GLU A 300 1.90 2.76 3.90
CA GLU A 300 1.80 1.42 3.32
C GLU A 300 0.94 0.53 4.20
N PHE A 301 -0.18 0.07 3.66
CA PHE A 301 -0.98 -0.96 4.27
C PHE A 301 -0.30 -2.30 4.03
N LYS A 302 0.13 -2.98 5.09
CA LYS A 302 0.52 -4.39 5.06
C LYS A 302 -0.50 -5.21 5.83
N MET A 303 -1.45 -5.77 5.09
CA MET A 303 -2.64 -6.39 5.66
C MET A 303 -2.57 -7.90 5.53
N ALA A 304 -2.92 -8.61 6.61
CA ALA A 304 -2.87 -10.06 6.67
C ALA A 304 -4.20 -10.64 7.16
N TRP A 305 -4.84 -11.48 6.35
CA TRP A 305 -6.09 -12.16 6.67
C TRP A 305 -5.84 -13.64 6.98
N PRO A 306 -6.42 -14.18 8.06
CA PRO A 306 -6.29 -15.59 8.44
C PRO A 306 -7.18 -16.49 7.58
N VAL A 307 -6.97 -16.48 6.26
CA VAL A 307 -7.67 -17.33 5.29
C VAL A 307 -6.65 -18.09 4.46
N ASN A 308 -6.91 -19.38 4.25
CA ASN A 308 -6.05 -20.26 3.48
C ASN A 308 -6.84 -21.47 2.92
N GLY A 309 -6.15 -22.40 2.27
CA GLY A 309 -6.79 -23.57 1.65
C GLY A 309 -7.49 -23.21 0.35
N ASP A 310 -8.76 -23.58 0.22
CA ASP A 310 -9.58 -23.23 -0.94
C ASP A 310 -9.98 -21.75 -0.88
N MET A 311 -9.52 -20.99 -1.87
CA MET A 311 -9.73 -19.54 -1.97
C MET A 311 -10.79 -19.18 -3.01
N SER A 312 -11.47 -20.17 -3.62
CA SER A 312 -12.42 -19.98 -4.72
C SER A 312 -13.64 -19.12 -4.37
N GLN A 313 -13.95 -18.99 -3.08
CA GLN A 313 -15.04 -18.14 -2.56
C GLN A 313 -14.53 -16.86 -1.91
N VAL A 314 -13.21 -16.60 -1.93
CA VAL A 314 -12.62 -15.40 -1.33
C VAL A 314 -12.89 -14.19 -2.21
N ARG A 315 -13.42 -13.13 -1.59
CA ARG A 315 -13.79 -11.88 -2.23
C ARG A 315 -13.67 -10.70 -1.28
N LEU A 316 -13.60 -9.49 -1.82
CA LEU A 316 -13.80 -8.26 -1.06
C LEU A 316 -15.28 -7.89 -1.05
N ALA A 317 -15.68 -7.06 -0.09
CA ALA A 317 -17.00 -6.43 -0.08
C ALA A 317 -17.25 -5.61 -1.35
N SER A 318 -16.19 -5.00 -1.90
CA SER A 318 -16.17 -4.25 -3.16
C SER A 318 -16.11 -5.13 -4.41
N GLY A 319 -16.01 -6.47 -4.26
CA GLY A 319 -16.02 -7.42 -5.36
C GLY A 319 -14.75 -8.28 -5.47
N ALA A 320 -14.21 -8.40 -6.68
CA ALA A 320 -13.02 -9.22 -6.95
C ALA A 320 -11.75 -8.62 -6.33
N GLY A 321 -10.67 -9.39 -6.22
CA GLY A 321 -9.43 -8.93 -5.56
C GLY A 321 -8.81 -7.66 -6.16
N HIS A 322 -9.05 -7.37 -7.44
CA HIS A 322 -8.57 -6.11 -8.04
C HIS A 322 -9.38 -4.88 -7.60
N SER A 323 -10.53 -5.03 -6.93
CA SER A 323 -11.29 -3.90 -6.35
C SER A 323 -10.70 -3.39 -5.03
N PHE A 324 -9.54 -3.92 -4.61
CA PHE A 324 -8.89 -3.49 -3.37
C PHE A 324 -8.52 -2.01 -3.42
N HIS A 325 -8.91 -1.31 -2.38
CA HIS A 325 -8.54 0.06 -2.09
C HIS A 325 -8.40 0.17 -0.58
N TYR A 326 -7.85 1.28 -0.13
CA TYR A 326 -7.94 1.64 1.26
C TYR A 326 -8.00 3.14 1.42
N ASP A 327 -8.37 3.54 2.62
CA ASP A 327 -8.74 4.89 2.94
C ASP A 327 -8.03 5.28 4.23
N PHE A 328 -7.65 6.55 4.29
CA PHE A 328 -6.98 7.13 5.44
C PHE A 328 -7.62 8.46 5.78
N PHE A 329 -7.89 8.67 7.07
CA PHE A 329 -8.33 9.95 7.61
C PHE A 329 -7.46 10.31 8.82
N ASN A 330 -6.54 11.26 8.61
CA ASN A 330 -5.58 11.67 9.61
C ASN A 330 -6.26 12.37 10.80
N ALA A 331 -6.10 11.81 11.98
CA ALA A 331 -6.48 12.44 13.23
C ALA A 331 -5.44 12.25 14.34
N TRP A 332 -4.20 11.90 13.99
CA TRP A 332 -3.06 11.89 14.94
C TRP A 332 -3.02 13.16 15.81
N ASP A 333 -2.64 13.01 17.07
CA ASP A 333 -2.13 14.11 17.89
C ASP A 333 -0.92 14.75 17.20
N ASP A 334 -0.97 16.07 17.01
CA ASP A 334 -0.03 16.80 16.17
C ASP A 334 1.40 16.72 16.73
N ALA A 335 1.55 16.79 18.06
CA ALA A 335 2.85 16.71 18.71
C ALA A 335 3.43 15.31 18.56
N THR A 336 2.61 14.27 18.73
CA THR A 336 3.01 12.87 18.63
C THR A 336 3.46 12.54 17.21
N LEU A 337 2.64 12.85 16.20
CA LEU A 337 3.00 12.56 14.80
C LEU A 337 4.26 13.32 14.38
N LYS A 338 4.37 14.60 14.76
CA LYS A 338 5.58 15.38 14.49
C LYS A 338 6.82 14.73 15.09
N ALA A 339 6.76 14.31 16.35
CA ALA A 339 7.89 13.67 17.01
C ALA A 339 8.27 12.33 16.35
N MET A 340 7.27 11.52 15.97
CA MET A 340 7.49 10.26 15.24
C MET A 340 8.13 10.49 13.86
N VAL A 341 7.64 11.44 13.08
CA VAL A 341 8.19 11.78 11.75
C VAL A 341 9.61 12.33 11.86
N ASP A 342 9.85 13.30 12.75
CA ASP A 342 11.15 13.92 12.93
C ASP A 342 12.21 12.90 13.37
N HIS A 343 11.84 12.00 14.28
CA HIS A 343 12.77 11.01 14.83
C HIS A 343 13.02 9.84 13.87
N CYS A 344 11.95 9.25 13.34
CA CYS A 344 12.03 7.98 12.62
C CYS A 344 12.25 8.16 11.12
N VAL A 345 11.47 9.05 10.50
CA VAL A 345 11.55 9.28 9.05
C VAL A 345 12.70 10.22 8.73
N VAL A 346 12.65 11.46 9.22
CA VAL A 346 13.69 12.47 9.01
C VAL A 346 15.02 12.05 9.66
N GLY A 347 14.96 11.34 10.78
CA GLY A 347 16.15 10.80 11.45
C GLY A 347 16.75 9.57 10.77
N GLY A 348 16.08 8.97 9.78
CA GLY A 348 16.57 7.82 8.99
C GLY A 348 16.73 6.54 9.82
N LEU A 349 15.67 6.14 10.51
CA LEU A 349 15.62 4.99 11.43
C LEU A 349 14.55 3.97 11.01
N GLN A 350 14.65 2.76 11.55
CA GLN A 350 13.63 1.73 11.44
C GLN A 350 12.88 1.59 12.76
N CYS A 351 11.87 2.42 12.96
CA CYS A 351 11.16 2.45 14.23
C CYS A 351 10.02 1.43 14.29
N ASN A 352 9.84 0.83 15.47
CA ASN A 352 8.58 0.20 15.85
C ASN A 352 7.53 1.26 16.26
N ALA A 353 6.37 0.83 16.77
CA ALA A 353 5.27 1.72 17.15
C ALA A 353 5.54 2.65 18.34
N ARG A 354 6.62 2.43 19.08
CA ARG A 354 7.08 3.34 20.14
C ARG A 354 8.02 4.44 19.60
N GLY A 355 8.35 4.39 18.31
CA GLY A 355 9.41 5.22 17.75
C GLY A 355 10.81 4.76 18.18
N TYR A 356 10.99 3.48 18.51
CA TYR A 356 12.26 2.89 18.91
C TYR A 356 12.85 2.05 17.77
N ASP A 357 14.13 2.23 17.49
CA ASP A 357 14.88 1.46 16.51
C ASP A 357 15.77 0.43 17.23
N GLU A 358 15.44 -0.86 17.05
CA GLU A 358 16.16 -1.97 17.68
C GLU A 358 17.62 -2.09 17.24
N ALA A 359 17.92 -1.65 16.00
CA ALA A 359 19.28 -1.65 15.47
C ALA A 359 20.10 -0.43 15.93
N ASN A 360 19.44 0.63 16.42
CA ASN A 360 20.08 1.87 16.87
C ASN A 360 19.57 2.30 18.27
N PRO A 361 19.79 1.47 19.32
CA PRO A 361 19.19 1.67 20.64
C PRO A 361 19.65 2.96 21.35
N ASP A 362 20.83 3.47 21.01
CA ASP A 362 21.41 4.71 21.54
C ASP A 362 20.64 5.96 21.09
N ARG A 363 19.81 5.85 20.06
CA ARG A 363 18.95 6.92 19.57
C ARG A 363 17.72 7.14 20.46
N GLY A 364 17.38 6.17 21.31
CA GLY A 364 16.23 6.23 22.21
C GLY A 364 14.91 5.88 21.53
N ALA A 365 13.81 6.17 22.21
CA ALA A 365 12.45 6.02 21.70
C ALA A 365 11.73 7.36 21.72
N VAL A 366 10.78 7.57 20.81
CA VAL A 366 9.93 8.77 20.81
C VAL A 366 8.93 8.73 21.96
N LEU A 367 8.31 7.57 22.18
CA LEU A 367 7.26 7.37 23.17
C LEU A 367 7.82 6.66 24.41
N ASP A 368 7.14 6.84 25.54
CA ASP A 368 7.42 6.11 26.78
C ASP A 368 6.97 4.64 26.71
N GLU A 369 7.04 3.92 27.83
CA GLU A 369 6.60 2.52 27.90
C GLU A 369 5.08 2.33 27.79
N ASN A 370 4.31 3.40 27.96
CA ASN A 370 2.85 3.42 27.79
C ASN A 370 2.43 3.86 26.38
N TYR A 371 3.41 4.08 25.48
CA TYR A 371 3.20 4.58 24.12
C TYR A 371 2.58 5.99 24.08
N GLU A 372 2.98 6.83 25.03
CA GLU A 372 2.61 8.23 25.14
C GLU A 372 3.86 9.12 24.97
N LEU A 373 3.67 10.38 24.58
CA LEU A 373 4.77 11.34 24.60
C LEU A 373 5.19 11.62 26.07
N PRO A 374 6.50 11.62 26.39
CA PRO A 374 7.01 11.84 27.74
C PRO A 374 6.73 13.20 28.37
#